data_AF-A0A1G5RTN1-F1
#
_entry.id   AF-A0A1G5RTN1-F1
#
_cell.length_a   1.000
_cell.length_b   1.000
_cell.length_c   1.000
_cell.angle_alpha   90.00
_cell.angle_beta   90.00
_cell.angle_gamma   90.00
#
_symmetry.space_group_name_H-M   'P 1'
#
loop_
_entity.id
_entity.type
_entity.pdbx_description
1 polymer ?
#
loop_
_entity_poly.entity_id
_entity_poly.type
_entity_poly.pdbx_seq_one_letter_code
_entity_poly.pdbx_strand_id
1 'polypeptide(L)'
;MTHTMTAATASGTFHRSGSRLKEKTIAIPSGIRPEGCTPQKRPVSKQRTYARRNARKSIPAGFWMALFAWIIAIFIMSGNLNETFSLAEPKPQLMEIQVEKGDTLWGIAQALNNTVFNHEHDLRYLIYVIEEHNGLNSPIIQPGQILKIPLDL
;
A
#
# COMPACT_ATOMS: atom_id res chain seq x y z
N MET A 1 11.71 -54.37 4.64
CA MET A 1 12.94 -53.82 5.25
C MET A 1 12.52 -52.89 6.37
N THR A 2 12.94 -53.22 7.59
CA THR A 2 12.89 -52.45 8.84
C THR A 2 13.54 -51.07 8.65
N HIS A 3 13.12 -49.96 9.27
CA HIS A 3 13.42 -49.49 10.64
C HIS A 3 12.61 -48.18 10.85
N THR A 4 11.74 -48.02 11.85
CA THR A 4 11.95 -47.59 13.26
C THR A 4 12.64 -46.24 13.49
N MET A 5 11.88 -45.33 14.13
CA MET A 5 12.29 -44.33 15.16
C MET A 5 13.20 -43.18 14.67
N THR A 6 13.17 -41.94 15.17
CA THR A 6 13.21 -41.54 16.58
C THR A 6 12.96 -40.03 16.70
N ALA A 7 12.35 -39.62 17.82
CA ALA A 7 12.09 -38.27 18.26
C ALA A 7 13.29 -37.58 18.94
N ALA A 8 13.05 -36.33 19.38
CA ALA A 8 13.71 -35.61 20.50
C ALA A 8 15.05 -34.92 20.12
N THR A 9 15.54 -33.83 20.72
CA THR A 9 15.43 -33.15 22.02
C THR A 9 16.10 -31.76 21.84
N ALA A 10 15.46 -30.63 22.14
CA ALA A 10 15.63 -29.76 23.32
C ALA A 10 17.01 -29.14 23.62
N SER A 11 16.94 -27.97 24.29
CA SER A 11 17.97 -27.25 25.07
C SER A 11 18.77 -26.23 24.25
N GLY A 12 18.69 -24.93 24.54
CA GLY A 12 19.07 -24.29 25.80
C GLY A 12 20.49 -23.73 25.60
N THR A 13 20.71 -22.42 25.68
CA THR A 13 21.30 -21.86 26.90
C THR A 13 21.26 -20.32 26.87
N PHE A 14 20.59 -19.79 27.88
CA PHE A 14 20.71 -18.43 28.38
C PHE A 14 22.06 -18.28 29.09
N HIS A 15 22.91 -17.34 28.65
CA HIS A 15 24.13 -16.99 29.37
C HIS A 15 24.00 -15.60 30.00
N ARG A 16 23.99 -15.62 31.33
CA ARG A 16 24.08 -14.50 32.27
C ARG A 16 25.55 -14.21 32.57
N SER A 17 25.96 -12.95 32.61
CA SER A 17 27.11 -12.44 33.40
C SER A 17 27.17 -10.90 33.24
N GLY A 18 27.20 -10.01 34.24
CA GLY A 18 27.39 -10.16 35.68
C GLY A 18 28.77 -9.69 36.16
N SER A 19 29.01 -8.37 36.23
CA SER A 19 30.07 -7.70 37.06
C SER A 19 30.12 -6.21 36.70
N ARG A 20 29.71 -5.20 37.49
CA ARG A 20 30.12 -4.72 38.83
C ARG A 20 31.64 -4.61 38.99
N LEU A 21 32.08 -3.50 39.62
CA LEU A 21 33.44 -3.04 39.99
C LEU A 21 33.92 -1.91 39.04
N LYS A 22 34.41 -0.74 39.48
CA LYS A 22 34.77 -0.23 40.79
C LYS A 22 34.81 1.31 40.74
N GLU A 23 34.24 1.88 41.78
CA GLU A 23 34.51 3.17 42.40
C GLU A 23 35.98 3.60 42.32
N LYS A 24 36.24 4.83 41.87
CA LYS A 24 37.55 5.48 41.98
C LYS A 24 37.39 6.82 42.68
N THR A 25 37.43 6.75 44.00
CA THR A 25 37.64 7.85 44.93
C THR A 25 39.03 8.44 44.69
N ILE A 26 39.10 9.73 44.35
CA ILE A 26 40.35 10.50 44.33
C ILE A 26 40.17 11.64 45.32
N ALA A 27 40.94 11.56 46.40
CA ALA A 27 41.07 12.57 47.43
C ALA A 27 41.73 13.84 46.86
N ILE A 28 41.16 15.01 47.18
CA ILE A 28 41.78 16.31 46.94
C ILE A 28 42.23 16.85 48.30
N PRO A 29 43.52 17.20 48.47
CA PRO A 29 44.06 17.65 49.75
C PRO A 29 43.62 19.07 50.12
N SER A 30 43.38 19.21 51.42
CA SER A 30 43.16 20.42 52.21
C SER A 30 44.42 21.31 52.29
N GLY A 31 44.29 22.62 52.07
CA GLY A 31 45.43 23.54 52.19
C GLY A 31 45.14 25.03 51.92
N ILE A 32 44.39 25.67 52.83
CA ILE A 32 44.63 27.02 53.43
C ILE A 32 45.16 28.16 52.52
N ARG A 33 44.37 29.23 52.33
CA ARG A 33 44.45 30.53 53.07
C ARG A 33 43.42 31.56 52.54
N PRO A 34 42.67 32.29 53.40
CA PRO A 34 41.80 33.38 52.97
C PRO A 34 42.53 34.72 53.02
N GLU A 35 42.71 35.37 51.87
CA GLU A 35 43.21 36.74 51.78
C GLU A 35 42.08 37.65 51.28
N GLY A 36 41.82 38.74 52.01
CA GLY A 36 41.14 39.92 51.48
C GLY A 36 39.64 40.05 51.73
N CYS A 37 39.28 40.48 52.94
CA CYS A 37 38.05 41.26 53.14
C CYS A 37 38.22 42.63 52.48
N THR A 38 37.43 42.91 51.44
CA THR A 38 37.08 44.28 51.07
C THR A 38 35.55 44.39 51.00
N PRO A 39 34.92 45.34 51.71
CA PRO A 39 33.48 45.52 51.65
C PRO A 39 33.15 46.31 50.37
N GLN A 40 32.92 45.61 49.26
CA GLN A 40 32.43 46.25 48.04
C GLN A 40 30.94 46.54 48.18
N LYS A 41 30.62 47.83 48.34
CA LYS A 41 29.26 48.40 48.37
C LYS A 41 28.48 47.94 47.12
N ARG A 42 27.42 47.15 47.31
CA ARG A 42 26.48 46.81 46.24
C ARG A 42 25.52 47.98 46.05
N PRO A 43 25.45 48.65 44.89
CA PRO A 43 24.28 49.44 44.58
C PRO A 43 23.09 48.48 44.46
N VAL A 44 22.03 48.74 45.22
CA VAL A 44 20.74 48.05 45.11
C VAL A 44 20.19 48.36 43.72
N SER A 45 20.51 47.50 42.75
CA SER A 45 19.95 47.57 41.41
C SER A 45 18.52 47.07 41.48
N LYS A 46 17.60 47.98 41.16
CA LYS A 46 16.15 47.74 41.11
C LYS A 46 15.89 46.47 40.29
N GLN A 47 15.41 45.42 40.93
CA GLN A 47 14.93 44.22 40.25
C GLN A 47 13.74 44.61 39.39
N ARG A 48 13.98 44.82 38.09
CA ARG A 48 12.94 44.81 37.08
C ARG A 48 12.41 43.38 37.05
N THR A 49 11.21 43.19 37.57
CA THR A 49 10.44 41.95 37.42
C THR A 49 10.22 41.68 35.94
N TYR A 50 11.05 40.82 35.37
CA TYR A 50 10.79 40.24 34.06
C TYR A 50 9.69 39.20 34.23
N ALA A 51 8.45 39.64 34.04
CA ALA A 51 7.34 38.73 33.81
C ALA A 51 7.62 37.95 32.53
N ARG A 52 8.15 36.74 32.66
CA ARG A 52 8.36 35.80 31.56
C ARG A 52 6.99 35.28 31.15
N ARG A 53 6.26 36.08 30.35
CA ARG A 53 5.10 35.59 29.61
C ARG A 53 5.63 34.53 28.65
N ASN A 54 5.47 33.27 29.02
CA ASN A 54 5.59 32.15 28.09
C ASN A 54 4.51 32.35 27.03
N ALA A 55 4.84 33.13 25.99
CA ALA A 55 4.07 33.20 24.77
C ALA A 55 4.22 31.85 24.08
N ARG A 56 3.44 30.87 24.52
CA ARG A 56 3.03 29.76 23.65
C ARG A 56 2.32 30.46 22.51
N LYS A 57 3.07 30.71 21.42
CA LYS A 57 2.54 31.22 20.17
C LYS A 57 1.68 30.09 19.59
N SER A 58 0.50 29.91 20.17
CA SER A 58 -0.54 29.08 19.59
C SER A 58 -0.78 29.67 18.21
N ILE A 59 -0.60 28.83 17.20
CA ILE A 59 -0.96 29.13 15.82
C ILE A 59 -2.32 29.84 15.85
N PRO A 60 -2.45 31.04 15.26
CA PRO A 60 -3.70 31.79 15.34
C PRO A 60 -4.82 30.92 14.79
N ALA A 61 -5.99 30.89 15.44
CA ALA A 61 -7.10 30.03 15.04
C ALA A 61 -7.50 30.19 13.56
N GLY A 62 -7.23 31.38 12.98
CA GLY A 62 -7.40 31.65 11.55
C GLY A 62 -6.53 30.78 10.63
N PHE A 63 -5.35 30.34 11.06
CA PHE A 63 -4.51 29.41 10.29
C PHE A 63 -5.13 28.01 10.24
N TRP A 64 -5.70 27.54 11.35
CA TRP A 64 -6.41 26.26 11.37
C TRP A 64 -7.71 26.31 10.56
N MET A 65 -8.44 27.43 10.61
CA MET A 65 -9.59 27.63 9.72
C MET A 65 -9.20 27.70 8.25
N ALA A 66 -8.11 28.40 7.90
CA ALA A 66 -7.63 28.49 6.52
C ALA A 66 -7.16 27.12 5.99
N LEU A 67 -6.45 26.35 6.82
CA LEU A 67 -6.04 24.97 6.50
C LEU A 67 -7.25 24.07 6.26
N PHE A 68 -8.26 24.14 7.14
CA PHE A 68 -9.46 23.34 7.02
C PHE A 68 -10.29 23.72 5.78
N ALA A 69 -10.43 25.01 5.50
CA ALA A 69 -11.07 25.51 4.29
C ALA A 69 -10.33 25.06 3.02
N TRP A 70 -9.00 25.04 3.04
CA TRP A 70 -8.18 24.57 1.92
C TRP A 70 -8.36 23.07 1.66
N ILE A 71 -8.42 22.25 2.70
CA ILE A 71 -8.68 20.80 2.60
C ILE A 71 -10.09 20.54 2.04
N ILE A 72 -11.09 21.28 2.51
CA ILE A 72 -12.47 21.17 1.99
C ILE A 72 -12.53 21.59 0.52
N ALA A 73 -11.84 22.66 0.14
CA ALA A 73 -11.79 23.10 -1.26
C ALA A 73 -11.16 22.03 -2.17
N ILE A 74 -10.10 21.35 -1.72
CA ILE A 74 -9.51 20.22 -2.45
C ILE A 74 -10.51 19.07 -2.56
N PHE A 75 -11.21 18.74 -1.47
CA PHE A 75 -12.18 17.64 -1.47
C PHE A 75 -13.36 17.89 -2.44
N ILE A 76 -13.90 19.11 -2.43
CA ILE A 76 -14.97 19.54 -3.37
C ILE A 76 -14.45 19.52 -4.82
N MET A 77 -13.23 20.00 -5.06
CA MET A 77 -12.61 20.01 -6.39
C MET A 77 -12.26 18.59 -6.89
N SER A 78 -11.93 17.67 -5.98
CA SER A 78 -11.61 16.26 -6.28
C SER A 78 -12.83 15.38 -6.58
N GLY A 79 -14.05 15.90 -6.42
CA GLY A 79 -15.31 15.18 -6.72
C GLY A 79 -15.53 14.82 -8.20
N ASN A 80 -14.57 15.13 -9.09
CA ASN A 80 -14.55 14.72 -10.49
C ASN A 80 -13.29 13.92 -10.87
N LEU A 81 -12.73 13.14 -9.94
CA LEU A 81 -11.69 12.15 -10.26
C LEU A 81 -12.29 10.76 -10.58
N ASN A 82 -13.51 10.74 -11.12
CA ASN A 82 -14.13 9.51 -11.65
C ASN A 82 -13.71 9.22 -13.08
N GLU A 83 -12.91 10.10 -13.70
CA GLU A 83 -12.16 9.72 -14.88
C GLU A 83 -11.01 8.85 -14.39
N THR A 84 -11.37 7.57 -14.22
CA THR A 84 -10.49 6.41 -14.11
C THR A 84 -9.15 6.74 -14.73
N PHE A 85 -8.11 6.82 -13.91
CA PHE A 85 -6.73 6.74 -14.37
C PHE A 85 -6.61 5.42 -15.14
N SER A 86 -6.89 5.46 -16.43
CA SER A 86 -6.81 4.33 -17.32
C SER A 86 -5.34 4.19 -17.65
N LEU A 87 -4.60 3.54 -16.75
CA LEU A 87 -3.42 2.79 -17.13
C LEU A 87 -3.93 1.84 -18.20
N ALA A 88 -3.77 2.21 -19.48
CA ALA A 88 -4.48 1.62 -20.61
C ALA A 88 -4.64 0.12 -20.42
N GLU A 89 -5.80 -0.30 -19.88
CA GLU A 89 -6.09 -1.71 -19.79
C GLU A 89 -6.24 -2.16 -21.24
N PRO A 90 -5.59 -3.26 -21.64
CA PRO A 90 -5.74 -3.77 -22.99
C PRO A 90 -7.24 -3.96 -23.22
N LYS A 91 -7.83 -3.10 -24.05
CA LYS A 91 -9.25 -3.19 -24.37
C LYS A 91 -9.45 -4.59 -24.96
N PRO A 92 -10.30 -5.44 -24.35
CA PRO A 92 -10.50 -6.78 -24.85
C PRO A 92 -10.94 -6.67 -26.32
N GLN A 93 -10.18 -7.31 -27.20
CA GLN A 93 -10.43 -7.25 -28.61
C GLN A 93 -11.59 -8.22 -28.89
N LEU A 94 -12.78 -7.67 -29.12
CA LEU A 94 -13.94 -8.46 -29.48
C LEU A 94 -14.12 -8.44 -31.00
N MET A 95 -14.29 -9.64 -31.56
CA MET A 95 -14.73 -9.84 -32.93
C MET A 95 -16.22 -10.18 -32.93
N GLU A 96 -16.96 -9.56 -33.85
CA GLU A 96 -18.38 -9.85 -34.05
C GLU A 96 -18.57 -10.65 -35.34
N ILE A 97 -19.23 -11.79 -35.25
CA ILE A 97 -19.57 -12.64 -36.40
C ILE A 97 -21.09 -12.75 -36.50
N GLN A 98 -21.63 -12.48 -37.68
CA GLN A 98 -23.03 -12.74 -37.99
C GLN A 98 -23.20 -14.19 -38.42
N VAL A 99 -24.08 -14.92 -37.76
CA VAL A 99 -24.39 -16.32 -38.04
C VAL A 99 -25.17 -16.42 -39.35
N GLU A 100 -24.66 -17.20 -40.31
CA GLU A 100 -25.34 -17.46 -41.56
C GLU A 100 -26.19 -18.74 -41.51
N LYS A 101 -27.02 -18.95 -42.54
CA LYS A 101 -27.88 -20.13 -42.61
C LYS A 101 -27.04 -21.38 -42.86
N GLY A 102 -27.08 -22.32 -41.92
CA GLY A 102 -26.33 -23.58 -41.99
C GLY A 102 -25.10 -23.59 -41.09
N ASP A 103 -24.76 -22.45 -40.50
CA ASP A 103 -23.72 -22.38 -39.48
C ASP A 103 -24.15 -23.12 -38.22
N THR A 104 -23.15 -23.70 -37.57
CA THR A 104 -23.28 -24.29 -36.25
C THR A 104 -22.23 -23.68 -35.34
N LEU A 105 -22.51 -23.62 -34.05
CA LEU A 105 -21.54 -23.09 -33.09
C LEU A 105 -20.22 -23.86 -33.16
N TRP A 106 -20.30 -25.16 -33.38
CA TRP A 106 -19.13 -26.03 -33.58
C TRP A 106 -18.33 -25.68 -34.84
N GLY A 107 -19.02 -25.46 -35.97
CA GLY A 107 -18.39 -25.09 -37.23
C GLY A 107 -17.70 -23.73 -37.14
N ILE A 108 -18.34 -22.75 -36.49
CA ILE A 108 -17.75 -21.43 -36.25
C ILE A 108 -16.52 -21.56 -35.35
N ALA A 109 -16.63 -22.28 -34.22
CA ALA A 109 -15.50 -22.49 -33.32
C ALA A 109 -14.32 -23.20 -34.02
N GLN A 110 -14.60 -24.16 -34.89
CA GLN A 110 -13.57 -24.82 -35.69
C GLN A 110 -12.91 -23.89 -36.70
N ALA A 111 -13.71 -23.11 -37.43
CA ALA A 111 -13.19 -22.12 -38.36
C ALA A 111 -12.28 -21.11 -37.65
N LEU A 112 -12.69 -20.62 -36.49
CA LEU A 112 -11.91 -19.72 -35.65
C LEU A 112 -10.60 -20.35 -35.17
N ASN A 113 -10.65 -21.60 -34.69
CA ASN A 113 -9.46 -22.30 -34.26
C ASN A 113 -8.43 -22.40 -35.40
N ASN A 114 -8.91 -22.71 -36.60
CA ASN A 114 -8.04 -22.93 -37.76
C ASN A 114 -7.49 -21.62 -38.34
N THR A 115 -8.24 -20.52 -38.27
CA THR A 115 -7.93 -19.26 -38.97
C THR A 115 -7.37 -18.17 -38.06
N VAL A 116 -7.93 -18.01 -36.86
CA VAL A 116 -7.59 -16.94 -35.91
C VAL A 116 -6.58 -17.45 -34.89
N PHE A 117 -6.83 -18.63 -34.32
CA PHE A 117 -6.05 -19.17 -33.20
C PHE A 117 -5.02 -20.24 -33.60
N ASN A 118 -4.78 -20.47 -34.89
CA ASN A 118 -3.75 -21.39 -35.41
C ASN A 118 -3.73 -22.80 -34.78
N HIS A 119 -4.89 -23.35 -34.40
CA HIS A 119 -5.07 -24.66 -33.75
C HIS A 119 -4.51 -24.73 -32.32
N GLU A 120 -4.33 -23.60 -31.63
CA GLU A 120 -3.78 -23.55 -30.28
C GLU A 120 -4.78 -23.95 -29.19
N HIS A 121 -6.09 -23.84 -29.45
CA HIS A 121 -7.13 -24.09 -28.44
C HIS A 121 -7.94 -25.36 -28.70
N ASP A 122 -8.48 -25.93 -27.62
CA ASP A 122 -9.48 -27.01 -27.68
C ASP A 122 -10.83 -26.45 -28.17
N LEU A 123 -11.48 -27.17 -29.08
CA LEU A 123 -12.79 -26.79 -29.63
C LEU A 123 -13.87 -26.64 -28.55
N ARG A 124 -13.86 -27.49 -27.52
CA ARG A 124 -14.84 -27.43 -26.42
C ARG A 124 -14.63 -26.18 -25.58
N TYR A 125 -13.38 -25.77 -25.38
CA TYR A 125 -13.05 -24.53 -24.69
C TYR A 125 -13.54 -23.32 -25.49
N LEU A 126 -13.27 -23.28 -26.80
CA LEU A 126 -13.75 -22.20 -27.67
C LEU A 126 -15.27 -22.08 -27.65
N ILE A 127 -15.98 -23.20 -27.74
CA ILE A 127 -17.45 -23.21 -27.68
C ILE A 127 -17.93 -22.66 -26.35
N TYR A 128 -17.38 -23.14 -25.24
CA TYR A 128 -17.73 -22.66 -23.90
C TYR A 128 -17.52 -21.15 -23.77
N VAL A 129 -16.39 -20.61 -24.25
CA VAL A 129 -16.12 -19.18 -24.14
C VAL A 129 -17.07 -18.35 -25.01
N ILE A 130 -17.41 -18.84 -26.21
CA ILE A 130 -18.41 -18.19 -27.05
C ILE A 130 -19.79 -18.23 -26.38
N GLU A 131 -20.18 -19.34 -25.75
CA GLU A 131 -21.44 -19.44 -25.02
C GLU A 131 -21.50 -18.46 -23.86
N GLU A 132 -20.47 -18.44 -23.02
CA GLU A 132 -20.37 -17.57 -21.84
C GLU A 132 -20.44 -16.08 -22.22
N HIS A 133 -19.69 -15.65 -23.23
CA HIS A 133 -19.69 -14.25 -23.67
C HIS A 133 -20.98 -13.80 -24.35
N ASN A 134 -21.78 -14.73 -24.87
CA ASN A 134 -23.03 -14.43 -25.55
C ASN A 134 -24.28 -14.80 -24.73
N GLY A 135 -24.11 -15.29 -23.49
CA GLY A 135 -25.21 -15.71 -22.62
C GLY A 135 -26.02 -16.87 -23.21
N LEU A 136 -25.36 -17.76 -23.96
CA LEU A 136 -26.00 -18.93 -24.56
C LEU A 136 -26.01 -20.06 -23.54
N ASN A 137 -27.19 -20.60 -23.25
CA ASN A 137 -27.34 -21.75 -22.36
C ASN A 137 -27.21 -23.10 -23.11
N SER A 138 -27.01 -23.05 -24.42
CA SER A 138 -27.00 -24.21 -25.32
C SER A 138 -26.26 -23.85 -26.61
N PRO A 139 -25.65 -24.83 -27.31
CA PRO A 139 -24.90 -24.60 -28.55
C PRO A 139 -25.78 -24.35 -29.78
N ILE A 140 -27.06 -24.04 -29.58
CA ILE A 140 -28.03 -23.79 -30.64
C ILE A 140 -27.99 -22.30 -30.96
N ILE A 141 -27.58 -21.98 -32.19
CA ILE A 141 -27.51 -20.61 -32.72
C ILE A 141 -28.51 -20.43 -33.86
N GLN A 142 -28.97 -19.21 -34.07
CA GLN A 142 -29.96 -18.88 -35.10
C GLN A 142 -29.34 -18.01 -36.21
N PRO A 143 -29.73 -18.20 -37.48
CA PRO A 143 -29.30 -17.33 -38.56
C PRO A 143 -29.66 -15.85 -38.29
N GLY A 144 -28.72 -14.95 -38.56
CA GLY A 144 -28.84 -13.52 -38.29
C GLY A 144 -28.43 -13.10 -36.86
N GLN A 145 -28.15 -14.06 -35.98
CA GLN A 145 -27.60 -13.78 -34.64
C GLN A 145 -26.18 -13.22 -34.76
N ILE A 146 -25.82 -12.28 -33.89
CA ILE A 146 -24.46 -11.75 -33.79
C ILE A 146 -23.77 -12.41 -32.59
N LEU A 147 -22.65 -13.08 -32.84
CA LEU A 147 -21.81 -13.69 -31.82
C LEU A 147 -20.59 -12.81 -31.56
N LYS A 148 -20.34 -12.53 -30.29
CA LYS A 148 -19.17 -11.80 -29.79
C LYS A 148 -18.12 -12.80 -29.33
N ILE A 149 -16.92 -12.70 -29.90
CA ILE A 149 -15.81 -13.61 -29.63
C ILE A 149 -14.64 -12.78 -29.10
N PRO A 150 -14.10 -13.08 -27.90
CA PRO A 150 -12.86 -12.48 -27.44
C PRO A 150 -11.68 -13.02 -28.26
N LEU A 151 -10.76 -12.16 -28.66
CA LEU A 151 -9.53 -12.53 -29.38
C LEU A 151 -8.34 -12.76 -28.43
N ASP A 152 -8.50 -12.45 -27.16
CA ASP A 152 -7.51 -12.56 -26.08
C ASP A 152 -7.64 -13.89 -25.30
N LEU A 153 -7.80 -15.00 -26.03
CA LEU A 153 -7.95 -16.36 -25.47
C LEU A 153 -6.63 -17.03 -25.08
#